data_AF-A0A7C3P573-F1
#
_entry.id   AF-A0A7C3P573-F1
#
_cell.length_a   1.000
_cell.length_b   1.000
_cell.length_c   1.000
_cell.angle_alpha   90.00
_cell.angle_beta   90.00
_cell.angle_gamma   90.00
#
_symmetry.space_group_name_H-M   'P 1'
#
loop_
_entity.id
_entity.type
_entity.pdbx_description
1 polymer ?
#
loop_
_entity_poly.entity_id
_entity_poly.type
_entity_poly.pdbx_seq_one_letter_code
_entity_poly.pdbx_strand_id
1 'polypeptide(L)'
;ENPKSLDELIEATGAQSISYEDKLACCGGGVLAMDEQVALAMAQRKLEHVRTQQADAMVLICPFCSIMYESNQRKIEKAFGTEYKLPVLFYPQLLGLALGLEPDELGLKMNRVKTIDLMKKIQRGAA
;
A
#
# COMPACT_ATOMS: atom_id res chain seq x y z
N GLU A 1 -2.39 19.44 -10.09
CA GLU A 1 -1.74 19.76 -8.80
C GLU A 1 -0.52 18.85 -8.62
N ASN A 2 0.39 19.17 -7.69
CA ASN A 2 1.54 18.32 -7.31
C ASN A 2 1.66 18.26 -5.78
N PRO A 3 0.76 17.53 -5.09
CA PRO A 3 0.73 17.48 -3.63
C PRO A 3 1.95 16.73 -3.09
N LYS A 4 2.50 17.21 -1.97
CA LYS A 4 3.69 16.61 -1.33
C LYS A 4 3.47 16.12 0.10
N SER A 5 2.33 16.44 0.71
CA SER A 5 2.13 16.23 2.15
C SER A 5 2.31 14.78 2.60
N LEU A 6 1.71 13.81 1.88
CA LEU A 6 1.88 12.40 2.25
C LEU A 6 3.31 11.90 1.95
N ASP A 7 3.94 12.41 0.91
CA ASP A 7 5.32 12.04 0.55
C ASP A 7 6.30 12.51 1.63
N GLU A 8 6.19 13.77 2.04
CA GLU A 8 7.00 14.36 3.12
C GLU A 8 6.77 13.66 4.46
N LEU A 9 5.53 13.25 4.75
CA LEU A 9 5.21 12.48 5.95
C LEU A 9 5.85 11.08 5.92
N ILE A 10 5.83 10.39 4.78
CA ILE A 10 6.51 9.09 4.61
C ILE A 10 8.02 9.29 4.76
N GLU A 11 8.58 10.31 4.12
CA GLU A 11 10.02 10.60 4.15
C GLU A 11 10.52 10.95 5.56
N ALA A 12 9.70 11.63 6.37
CA ALA A 12 10.01 11.92 7.77
C ALA A 12 10.18 10.66 8.65
N THR A 13 9.66 9.51 8.21
CA THR A 13 9.84 8.22 8.91
C THR A 13 11.16 7.51 8.56
N GLY A 14 11.95 8.08 7.64
CA GLY A 14 13.15 7.47 7.08
C GLY A 14 12.87 6.53 5.91
N ALA A 15 11.61 6.30 5.56
CA ALA A 15 11.23 5.60 4.34
C ALA A 15 11.40 6.50 3.10
N GLN A 16 11.50 5.91 1.91
CA GLN A 16 11.53 6.65 0.65
C GLN A 16 10.16 6.63 -0.03
N SER A 17 9.60 7.80 -0.36
CA SER A 17 8.43 7.86 -1.23
C SER A 17 8.86 7.82 -2.70
N ILE A 18 8.55 6.72 -3.39
CA ILE A 18 8.89 6.56 -4.80
C ILE A 18 7.90 7.31 -5.70
N SER A 19 8.39 7.78 -6.84
CA SER A 19 7.55 8.33 -7.92
C SER A 19 7.15 7.21 -8.87
N TYR A 20 5.91 7.21 -9.34
CA TYR A 20 5.39 6.23 -10.28
C TYR A 20 4.27 6.85 -11.13
N GLU A 21 4.01 6.25 -12.28
CA GLU A 21 2.96 6.69 -13.19
C GLU A 21 1.57 6.61 -12.52
N ASP A 22 0.70 7.58 -12.79
CA ASP A 22 -0.66 7.64 -12.23
C ASP A 22 -0.70 7.65 -10.68
N LYS A 23 0.32 8.22 -10.03
CA LYS A 23 0.39 8.36 -8.56
C LYS A 23 -0.89 8.96 -7.96
N LEU A 24 -1.44 9.98 -8.60
CA LEU A 24 -2.67 10.67 -8.15
C LEU A 24 -3.98 10.02 -8.60
N ALA A 25 -3.95 8.92 -9.36
CA ALA A 25 -5.17 8.27 -9.84
C ALA A 25 -6.00 7.65 -8.70
N CYS A 26 -7.32 7.59 -8.87
CA CYS A 26 -8.24 6.99 -7.90
C CYS A 26 -8.02 5.47 -7.77
N CYS A 27 -8.30 4.92 -6.58
CA CYS A 27 -8.26 3.47 -6.34
C CYS A 27 -9.47 2.69 -6.88
N GLY A 28 -10.50 3.37 -7.38
CA GLY A 28 -11.74 2.74 -7.84
C GLY A 28 -12.73 2.37 -6.73
N GLY A 29 -12.40 2.57 -5.45
CA GLY A 29 -13.26 2.18 -4.32
C GLY A 29 -14.66 2.80 -4.35
N GLY A 30 -14.80 4.03 -4.86
CA GLY A 30 -16.10 4.71 -4.97
C GLY A 30 -17.05 4.12 -6.01
N VAL A 31 -16.54 3.37 -7.00
CA VAL A 31 -17.37 2.72 -8.04
C VAL A 31 -17.51 1.21 -7.82
N LEU A 32 -16.86 0.65 -6.80
CA LEU A 32 -16.86 -0.79 -6.51
C LEU A 32 -18.26 -1.40 -6.40
N ALA A 33 -19.21 -0.69 -5.78
CA ALA A 33 -20.57 -1.17 -5.61
C ALA A 33 -21.42 -1.09 -6.90
N MET A 34 -21.01 -0.29 -7.87
CA MET A 34 -21.75 -0.06 -9.13
C MET A 34 -21.20 -0.92 -10.26
N ASP A 35 -19.87 -0.93 -10.41
CA ASP A 35 -19.17 -1.74 -11.39
C ASP A 35 -17.88 -2.25 -10.78
N GLU A 36 -17.95 -3.48 -10.28
CA GLU A 36 -16.81 -4.12 -9.64
C GLU A 36 -15.67 -4.37 -10.62
N GLN A 37 -15.96 -4.74 -11.87
CA GLN A 37 -14.92 -5.05 -12.84
C GLN A 37 -14.10 -3.80 -13.18
N VAL A 38 -14.77 -2.67 -13.37
CA VAL A 38 -14.11 -1.38 -13.57
C VAL A 38 -13.30 -0.99 -12.34
N ALA A 39 -13.86 -1.11 -11.13
CA ALA A 39 -13.14 -0.80 -9.89
C ALA A 39 -11.85 -1.62 -9.73
N LEU A 40 -11.91 -2.93 -9.99
CA LEU A 40 -10.76 -3.83 -9.91
C LEU A 40 -9.71 -3.49 -10.99
N ALA A 41 -10.13 -3.15 -12.21
CA ALA A 41 -9.21 -2.73 -13.27
C ALA A 41 -8.47 -1.42 -12.94
N MET A 42 -9.17 -0.45 -12.33
CA MET A 42 -8.54 0.80 -11.87
C MET A 42 -7.47 0.53 -10.81
N ALA A 43 -7.80 -0.28 -9.80
CA ALA A 43 -6.86 -0.66 -8.76
C ALA A 43 -5.67 -1.46 -9.32
N GLN A 44 -5.93 -2.39 -10.25
CA GLN A 44 -4.90 -3.19 -10.90
C GLN A 44 -3.87 -2.32 -11.63
N ARG A 45 -4.32 -1.32 -12.41
CA ARG A 45 -3.44 -0.40 -13.12
C ARG A 45 -2.43 0.26 -12.17
N LYS A 46 -2.89 0.73 -11.01
CA LYS A 46 -1.99 1.31 -10.01
C LYS A 46 -1.04 0.27 -9.41
N LEU A 47 -1.53 -0.93 -9.09
CA LEU A 47 -0.68 -2.01 -8.57
C LEU A 47 0.44 -2.36 -9.54
N GLU A 48 0.17 -2.35 -10.85
CA GLU A 48 1.19 -2.57 -11.88
C GLU A 48 2.25 -1.47 -11.88
N HIS A 49 1.85 -0.20 -11.84
CA HIS A 49 2.80 0.92 -11.80
C HIS A 49 3.65 0.95 -10.53
N VAL A 50 3.09 0.52 -9.40
CA VAL A 50 3.83 0.43 -8.13
C VAL A 50 4.79 -0.77 -8.14
N ARG A 51 4.36 -1.91 -8.72
CA ARG A 51 5.19 -3.10 -8.91
C ARG A 51 6.40 -2.83 -9.80
N THR A 52 6.24 -2.09 -10.90
CA THR A 52 7.35 -1.79 -11.83
C THR A 52 8.45 -0.96 -11.18
N GLN A 53 8.12 -0.20 -10.14
CA GLN A 53 9.07 0.54 -9.32
C GLN A 53 9.62 -0.26 -8.12
N GLN A 54 9.25 -1.55 -8.00
CA GLN A 54 9.74 -2.47 -6.96
C GLN A 54 9.47 -1.99 -5.53
N ALA A 55 8.33 -1.34 -5.28
CA ALA A 55 7.96 -0.85 -3.96
C ALA A 55 7.88 -1.98 -2.90
N ASP A 56 8.38 -1.71 -1.69
CA ASP A 56 8.31 -2.66 -0.57
C ASP A 56 6.92 -2.73 0.08
N ALA A 57 6.19 -1.62 0.07
CA ALA A 57 4.85 -1.49 0.62
C ALA A 57 4.12 -0.30 -0.01
N MET A 58 2.79 -0.26 0.14
CA MET A 58 1.96 0.89 -0.18
C MET A 58 1.44 1.54 1.10
N VAL A 59 1.63 2.85 1.24
CA VAL A 59 1.14 3.61 2.40
C VAL A 59 -0.15 4.33 2.05
N LEU A 60 -1.18 4.16 2.87
CA LEU A 60 -2.51 4.71 2.65
C LEU A 60 -2.99 5.55 3.84
N ILE A 61 -3.88 6.51 3.55
CA ILE A 61 -4.60 7.30 4.56
C ILE A 61 -6.12 7.12 4.48
N CYS A 62 -6.60 6.29 3.54
CA CYS A 62 -8.00 6.12 3.22
C CYS A 62 -8.42 4.66 3.42
N PRO A 63 -9.40 4.35 4.30
CA PRO A 63 -9.89 2.99 4.49
C PRO A 63 -10.46 2.34 3.21
N PHE A 64 -11.12 3.11 2.35
CA PHE A 64 -11.61 2.59 1.06
C PHE A 64 -10.47 2.18 0.12
N CYS A 65 -9.32 2.87 0.16
CA CYS A 65 -8.15 2.43 -0.58
C CYS A 65 -7.61 1.09 -0.04
N SER A 66 -7.65 0.84 1.27
CA SER A 66 -7.28 -0.47 1.83
C SER A 66 -8.28 -1.56 1.38
N ILE A 67 -9.57 -1.27 1.28
CA ILE A 67 -10.53 -2.23 0.68
C ILE A 67 -10.07 -2.67 -0.72
N MET A 68 -9.60 -1.73 -1.54
CA MET A 68 -9.15 -2.03 -2.91
C MET A 68 -7.78 -2.73 -2.94
N TYR A 69 -6.76 -2.13 -2.33
CA TYR A 69 -5.38 -2.60 -2.45
C TYR A 69 -5.01 -3.70 -1.48
N GLU A 70 -5.79 -3.96 -0.45
CA GLU A 70 -5.50 -5.02 0.53
C GLU A 70 -6.61 -6.09 0.51
N SER A 71 -7.86 -5.69 0.74
CA SER A 71 -8.96 -6.67 0.82
C SER A 71 -9.25 -7.35 -0.52
N ASN A 72 -9.19 -6.59 -1.60
CA ASN A 72 -9.42 -7.07 -2.96
C ASN A 72 -8.14 -7.47 -3.70
N GLN A 73 -6.94 -7.36 -3.10
CA GLN A 73 -5.68 -7.66 -3.83
C GLN A 73 -5.71 -9.06 -4.45
N ARG A 74 -6.07 -10.10 -3.68
CA ARG A 74 -6.21 -11.47 -4.20
C ARG A 74 -7.25 -11.61 -5.30
N LYS A 75 -8.33 -10.83 -5.23
CA LYS A 75 -9.38 -10.83 -6.24
C LYS A 75 -8.88 -10.19 -7.54
N ILE A 76 -8.14 -9.10 -7.43
CA ILE A 76 -7.44 -8.44 -8.54
C ILE A 76 -6.43 -9.42 -9.16
N GLU A 77 -5.57 -10.03 -8.34
CA GLU A 77 -4.54 -10.97 -8.79
C GLU A 77 -5.16 -12.13 -9.61
N LYS A 78 -6.28 -12.69 -9.12
CA LYS A 78 -7.02 -13.74 -9.83
C LYS A 78 -7.66 -13.24 -11.13
N ALA A 79 -8.23 -12.03 -11.15
CA ALA A 79 -8.92 -11.49 -12.32
C ALA A 79 -7.95 -11.17 -13.48
N PHE A 80 -6.73 -10.75 -13.16
CA PHE A 80 -5.75 -10.28 -14.16
C PHE A 80 -4.51 -11.18 -14.29
N GLY A 81 -4.45 -12.30 -13.56
CA GLY A 81 -3.39 -13.29 -13.69
C GLY A 81 -1.99 -12.80 -13.28
N THR A 82 -1.92 -11.85 -12.34
CA THR A 82 -0.66 -11.24 -11.88
C THR A 82 -0.63 -11.25 -10.35
N GLU A 83 0.46 -11.72 -9.73
CA GLU A 83 0.65 -11.64 -8.28
C GLU A 83 1.43 -10.38 -7.90
N TYR A 84 0.93 -9.62 -6.93
CA TYR A 84 1.57 -8.42 -6.41
C TYR A 84 2.20 -8.67 -5.05
N LYS A 85 1.49 -9.37 -4.15
CA LYS A 85 1.91 -9.60 -2.75
C LYS A 85 2.40 -8.33 -2.06
N LEU A 86 1.83 -7.18 -2.41
CA LEU A 86 2.27 -5.87 -1.96
C LEU A 86 1.60 -5.55 -0.62
N PRO A 87 2.36 -5.48 0.49
CA PRO A 87 1.79 -5.12 1.79
C PRO A 87 1.26 -3.68 1.75
N VAL A 88 0.12 -3.47 2.36
CA VAL A 88 -0.48 -2.15 2.54
C VAL A 88 -0.34 -1.76 3.99
N LEU A 89 0.16 -0.56 4.27
CA LEU A 89 0.20 0.04 5.60
C LEU A 89 -0.69 1.28 5.63
N PHE A 90 -1.42 1.48 6.72
CA PHE A 90 -1.90 2.82 7.02
C PHE A 90 -0.73 3.70 7.49
N TYR A 91 -0.74 4.99 7.16
CA TYR A 91 0.33 5.90 7.58
C TYR A 91 0.64 5.85 9.10
N PRO A 92 -0.34 5.78 10.02
CA PRO A 92 -0.06 5.59 11.45
C PRO A 92 0.71 4.31 11.78
N GLN A 93 0.56 3.22 11.01
CA GLN A 93 1.35 2.01 11.21
C GLN A 93 2.82 2.26 10.83
N LEU A 94 3.08 2.93 9.72
CA LEU A 94 4.44 3.31 9.33
C LEU A 94 5.07 4.27 10.34
N LEU A 95 4.34 5.31 10.73
CA LEU A 95 4.80 6.28 11.72
C LEU A 95 5.12 5.61 13.07
N GLY A 96 4.24 4.71 13.53
CA GLY A 96 4.47 3.97 14.77
C GLY A 96 5.73 3.10 14.73
N LEU A 97 6.00 2.44 13.59
CA LEU A 97 7.24 1.68 13.41
C LEU A 97 8.48 2.60 13.53
N ALA A 98 8.43 3.78 12.91
CA ALA A 98 9.53 4.74 12.98
C ALA A 98 9.72 5.36 14.37
N LEU A 99 8.67 5.40 15.19
CA LEU A 99 8.72 5.80 16.59
C LEU A 99 9.15 4.67 17.53
N GLY A 100 9.45 3.47 17.01
CA GLY A 100 9.90 2.32 17.80
C GLY A 100 8.80 1.55 18.51
N LEU A 101 7.53 1.68 18.08
CA LEU A 101 6.43 0.86 18.59
C LEU A 101 6.52 -0.57 18.05
N GLU A 102 6.06 -1.53 18.86
CA GLU A 102 6.13 -2.93 18.49
C GLU A 102 5.12 -3.27 17.37
N PRO A 103 5.48 -4.15 16.41
CA PRO A 103 4.59 -4.49 15.29
C PRO A 103 3.21 -5.01 15.68
N ASP A 104 3.13 -5.66 16.84
CA ASP A 104 1.90 -6.22 17.39
C ASP A 104 0.96 -5.12 17.90
N GLU A 105 1.49 -4.06 18.52
CA GLU A 105 0.71 -2.90 18.97
C GLU A 105 0.11 -2.13 17.79
N LEU A 106 0.82 -2.13 16.66
CA LEU A 106 0.40 -1.51 15.40
C LEU A 106 -0.55 -2.39 14.58
N GLY A 107 -0.87 -3.58 15.08
CA GLY A 107 -1.83 -4.48 14.45
C GLY A 107 -1.33 -5.07 13.12
N LEU A 108 -0.02 -5.13 12.87
CA LEU A 108 0.53 -5.59 11.57
C LEU A 108 0.18 -7.05 11.23
N LYS A 109 -0.17 -7.85 12.24
CA LYS A 109 -0.69 -9.22 12.06
C LYS A 109 -2.10 -9.26 11.45
N MET A 110 -2.86 -8.17 11.55
CA MET A 110 -4.21 -8.04 10.99
C MET A 110 -4.20 -7.66 9.50
N ASN A 111 -3.07 -7.18 8.97
CA ASN A 111 -2.94 -6.90 7.55
C ASN A 111 -3.18 -8.18 6.73
N ARG A 112 -4.02 -8.08 5.71
CA ARG A 112 -4.43 -9.25 4.90
C ARG A 112 -3.29 -9.74 4.02
N VAL A 113 -2.53 -8.82 3.46
CA VAL A 113 -1.27 -9.11 2.77
C VAL A 113 -0.18 -9.12 3.83
N LYS A 114 0.56 -10.24 3.92
CA LYS A 114 1.51 -10.47 5.01
C LYS A 114 2.68 -9.48 4.93
N THR A 115 2.99 -8.86 6.06
CA THR A 115 4.07 -7.88 6.22
C THR A 115 5.41 -8.51 6.61
N ILE A 116 5.50 -9.85 6.69
CA ILE A 116 6.66 -10.58 7.22
C ILE A 116 7.95 -10.19 6.50
N ASP A 117 7.95 -10.13 5.17
CA ASP A 117 9.15 -9.81 4.40
C ASP A 117 9.50 -8.32 4.47
N LEU A 118 8.50 -7.45 4.60
CA LEU A 118 8.71 -6.02 4.88
C LEU A 118 9.40 -5.83 6.24
N MET A 119 8.93 -6.52 7.28
CA MET A 119 9.51 -6.42 8.62
C MET A 119 10.98 -6.86 8.67
N LYS A 120 11.33 -7.93 7.92
CA LYS A 120 12.74 -8.36 7.78
C LYS A 120 13.62 -7.28 7.13
N LYS A 121 13.08 -6.49 6.19
CA LYS A 121 13.82 -5.39 5.54
C LYS A 121 14.04 -4.22 6.51
N ILE A 122 13.01 -3.85 7.26
CA ILE A 122 13.09 -2.74 8.24
C ILE A 122 14.10 -3.06 9.36
N GLN A 123 14.06 -4.28 9.91
CA GLN A 123 14.99 -4.69 10.97
C GLN A 123 16.46 -4.73 10.53
N ARG A 124 16.74 -4.93 9.23
CA ARG A 124 18.10 -4.90 8.69
C ARG A 124 18.65 -3.48 8.51
N GLY A 125 17.78 -2.48 8.39
CA GLY A 125 18.18 -1.07 8.24
C GLY A 125 18.36 -0.33 9.57
N ALA A 126 17.90 -0.91 10.68
CA ALA A 126 18.05 -0.35 12.03
C ALA A 126 19.33 -0.82 12.77
N ALA A 127 20.20 -1.58 12.09
CA ALA A 127 21.47 -2.11 12.61
C ALA A 127 22.68 -1.37 12.04
#